data_AF-A0A399SI67-F1
#
_entry.id   AF-A0A399SI67-F1
#
_cell.length_a   1.000
_cell.length_b   1.000
_cell.length_c   1.000
_cell.angle_alpha   90.00
_cell.angle_beta   90.00
_cell.angle_gamma   90.00
#
_symmetry.space_group_name_H-M   'P 1'
#
loop_
_entity.id
_entity.type
_entity.pdbx_description
1 polymer ?
#
loop_
_entity_poly.entity_id
_entity_poly.type
_entity_poly.pdbx_seq_one_letter_code
_entity_poly.pdbx_strand_id
1 'polypeptide(L)'
;MHKNISYLYAFFGFFMLGCGIVAVDLAGEQAKTALITGAIGGLLGLTAGHFLNRGKRWGFVLGTIEAGLLTMLLGWRAGTYFIRLLGMVQQPQGPETTETAGMAFLLTTAMLVIALLTFTVSVMFGKQVLSETK
;
A
#
# COMPACT_ATOMS: atom_id res chain seq x y z
N MET A 1 22.45 -2.73 -7.00
CA MET A 1 21.37 -2.51 -6.00
C MET A 1 20.00 -2.20 -6.62
N HIS A 2 19.91 -1.37 -7.66
CA HIS A 2 18.63 -0.94 -8.26
C HIS A 2 17.70 -2.09 -8.71
N LYS A 3 18.23 -3.22 -9.19
CA LYS A 3 17.44 -4.42 -9.55
C LYS A 3 16.70 -5.02 -8.34
N ASN A 4 17.34 -5.08 -7.17
CA ASN A 4 16.69 -5.60 -5.96
C ASN A 4 15.52 -4.70 -5.53
N ILE A 5 15.72 -3.37 -5.60
CA ILE A 5 14.65 -2.40 -5.33
C ILE A 5 13.54 -2.47 -6.39
N SER A 6 13.86 -2.78 -7.66
CA SER A 6 12.81 -3.02 -8.66
C SER A 6 11.93 -4.23 -8.34
N TYR A 7 12.50 -5.31 -7.79
CA TYR A 7 11.72 -6.47 -7.35
C TYR A 7 10.87 -6.15 -6.13
N LEU A 8 11.38 -5.30 -5.22
CA LEU A 8 10.60 -4.77 -4.10
C LEU A 8 9.38 -3.97 -4.59
N TYR A 9 9.55 -3.07 -5.57
CA TYR A 9 8.41 -2.33 -6.14
C TYR A 9 7.44 -3.22 -6.92
N ALA A 10 7.94 -4.24 -7.62
CA ALA A 10 7.07 -5.20 -8.28
C ALA A 10 6.23 -5.98 -7.26
N PHE A 11 6.86 -6.47 -6.18
CA PHE A 11 6.15 -7.13 -5.08
C PHE A 11 5.13 -6.21 -4.42
N PHE A 12 5.53 -4.97 -4.11
CA PHE A 12 4.66 -3.94 -3.57
C PHE A 12 3.43 -3.72 -4.47
N GLY A 13 3.65 -3.55 -5.77
CA GLY A 13 2.57 -3.36 -6.75
C GLY A 13 1.60 -4.55 -6.81
N PHE A 14 2.13 -5.78 -6.90
CA PHE A 14 1.29 -6.99 -6.88
C PHE A 14 0.51 -7.15 -5.57
N PHE A 15 1.15 -6.85 -4.43
CA PHE A 15 0.49 -6.90 -3.13
C PHE A 15 -0.67 -5.90 -3.05
N MET A 16 -0.46 -4.66 -3.51
CA MET A 16 -1.51 -3.63 -3.54
C MET A 16 -2.68 -4.01 -4.45
N LEU A 17 -2.41 -4.60 -5.62
CA LEU A 17 -3.46 -5.15 -6.49
C LEU A 17 -4.24 -6.27 -5.80
N GLY A 18 -3.52 -7.22 -5.19
CA GLY A 18 -4.12 -8.35 -4.47
C GLY A 18 -5.04 -7.87 -3.36
N CYS A 19 -4.58 -6.94 -2.52
CA CYS A 19 -5.41 -6.37 -1.46
C CYS A 19 -6.60 -5.57 -2.03
N GLY A 20 -6.46 -4.91 -3.18
CA GLY A 20 -7.58 -4.25 -3.87
C GLY A 20 -8.66 -5.23 -4.31
N ILE A 21 -8.28 -6.39 -4.85
CA ILE A 21 -9.21 -7.46 -5.25
C ILE A 21 -9.90 -8.05 -4.02
N VAL A 22 -9.13 -8.40 -2.99
CA VAL A 22 -9.65 -8.97 -1.74
C VAL A 22 -10.61 -8.01 -1.04
N ALA A 23 -10.38 -6.69 -1.13
CA ALA A 23 -11.28 -5.71 -0.55
C ALA A 23 -12.70 -5.72 -1.18
N VAL A 24 -12.80 -5.96 -2.50
CA VAL A 24 -14.09 -6.06 -3.19
C VAL A 24 -14.87 -7.28 -2.73
N ASP A 25 -14.19 -8.41 -2.56
CA ASP A 25 -14.77 -9.66 -2.09
C ASP A 25 -15.32 -9.52 -0.66
N LEU A 26 -14.61 -8.79 0.20
CA LEU A 26 -14.95 -8.65 1.62
C LEU A 26 -16.00 -7.58 1.95
N ALA A 27 -16.03 -6.46 1.21
CA ALA A 27 -16.84 -5.28 1.60
C ALA A 27 -17.69 -4.68 0.46
N GLY A 28 -17.76 -5.35 -0.70
CA GLY A 28 -18.64 -4.96 -1.81
C GLY A 28 -18.48 -3.50 -2.24
N GLU A 29 -19.59 -2.77 -2.44
CA GLU A 29 -19.56 -1.37 -2.87
C GLU A 29 -18.91 -0.40 -1.87
N GLN A 30 -18.85 -0.74 -0.57
CA GLN A 30 -18.19 0.10 0.43
C GLN A 30 -16.66 0.06 0.29
N ALA A 31 -16.12 -0.91 -0.46
CA ALA A 31 -14.69 -1.08 -0.70
C ALA A 31 -14.16 -0.29 -1.91
N LYS A 32 -14.98 0.49 -2.62
CA LYS A 32 -14.57 1.24 -3.82
C LYS A 32 -13.27 2.01 -3.62
N THR A 33 -13.10 2.61 -2.45
CA THR A 33 -11.89 3.38 -2.16
C THR A 33 -10.65 2.52 -1.92
N ALA A 34 -10.79 1.33 -1.32
CA ALA A 34 -9.68 0.38 -1.17
C ALA A 34 -9.31 -0.25 -2.52
N LEU A 35 -10.31 -0.57 -3.37
CA LEU A 35 -10.09 -1.02 -4.74
C LEU A 35 -9.33 0.02 -5.57
N ILE A 36 -9.77 1.28 -5.55
CA ILE A 36 -9.11 2.35 -6.30
C ILE A 36 -7.67 2.56 -5.80
N THR A 37 -7.48 2.62 -4.48
CA THR A 37 -6.13 2.78 -3.90
C THR A 37 -5.23 1.58 -4.24
N GLY A 38 -5.74 0.36 -4.14
CA GLY A 38 -5.02 -0.87 -4.49
C GLY A 38 -4.70 -0.97 -5.98
N ALA A 39 -5.65 -0.62 -6.85
CA ALA A 39 -5.48 -0.64 -8.30
C ALA A 39 -4.46 0.41 -8.77
N ILE A 40 -4.62 1.66 -8.35
CA ILE A 40 -3.74 2.76 -8.75
C ILE A 40 -2.34 2.56 -8.17
N GLY A 41 -2.23 2.28 -6.87
CA GLY A 41 -0.93 2.00 -6.25
C GLY A 41 -0.29 0.72 -6.79
N GLY A 42 -1.10 -0.28 -7.11
CA GLY A 42 -0.61 -1.50 -7.73
C GLY A 42 0.06 -1.24 -9.09
N LEU A 43 -0.63 -0.49 -9.96
CA LEU A 43 -0.14 -0.16 -11.29
C LEU A 43 1.07 0.78 -11.25
N LEU A 44 1.07 1.77 -10.36
CA LEU A 44 2.21 2.69 -10.20
C LEU A 44 3.44 1.95 -9.66
N GLY A 45 3.29 1.08 -8.66
CA GLY A 45 4.36 0.25 -8.13
C GLY A 45 4.97 -0.70 -9.18
N LEU A 46 4.12 -1.36 -9.97
CA LEU A 46 4.59 -2.20 -11.09
C LEU A 46 5.33 -1.38 -12.15
N THR A 47 4.83 -0.17 -12.46
CA THR A 47 5.46 0.75 -13.42
C THR A 47 6.83 1.21 -12.90
N ALA A 48 6.91 1.63 -11.64
CA ALA A 48 8.15 2.01 -10.96
C ALA A 48 9.19 0.87 -11.02
N GLY A 49 8.76 -0.34 -10.65
CA GLY A 49 9.60 -1.54 -10.70
C GLY A 49 10.10 -1.82 -12.12
N HIS A 50 9.21 -1.81 -13.12
CA HIS A 50 9.57 -2.07 -14.51
C HIS A 50 10.65 -1.10 -15.03
N PHE A 51 10.46 0.21 -14.82
CA PHE A 51 11.39 1.22 -15.31
C PHE A 51 12.70 1.24 -14.52
N LEU A 52 12.65 1.00 -13.21
CA LEU A 52 13.85 0.90 -12.39
C LEU A 52 14.70 -0.33 -12.78
N ASN A 53 14.06 -1.45 -13.13
CA ASN A 53 14.78 -2.63 -13.63
C ASN A 53 15.52 -2.34 -14.95
N ARG A 54 15.04 -1.39 -15.76
CA ARG A 54 15.72 -0.88 -16.96
C ARG A 54 16.78 0.19 -16.66
N GLY A 55 17.10 0.42 -15.38
CA GLY A 55 18.12 1.39 -14.95
C GLY A 55 17.68 2.85 -15.02
N LYS A 56 16.37 3.13 -15.18
CA LYS A 56 15.85 4.49 -15.23
C LYS A 56 15.64 5.05 -13.82
N ARG A 57 16.37 6.10 -13.48
CA ARG A 57 16.35 6.74 -12.14
C ARG A 57 14.96 7.23 -11.74
N TRP A 58 14.16 7.72 -12.69
CA TRP A 58 12.82 8.21 -12.40
C TRP A 58 11.87 7.12 -11.86
N GLY A 59 12.10 5.85 -12.23
CA GLY A 59 11.32 4.73 -11.68
C GLY A 59 11.54 4.57 -10.17
N PHE A 60 12.76 4.83 -9.69
CA PHE A 60 13.05 4.85 -8.26
C PHE A 60 12.33 5.99 -7.54
N VAL A 61 12.34 7.19 -8.13
CA VAL A 61 11.68 8.37 -7.56
C VAL A 61 10.17 8.16 -7.49
N LEU A 62 9.57 7.65 -8.56
CA LEU A 62 8.14 7.38 -8.61
C LEU A 62 7.72 6.37 -7.54
N GLY A 63 8.37 5.21 -7.46
CA GLY A 63 8.04 4.18 -6.47
C GLY A 63 8.28 4.63 -5.02
N THR A 64 9.31 5.45 -4.77
CA THR A 64 9.59 5.98 -3.42
C THR A 64 8.52 6.98 -2.99
N ILE A 65 8.17 7.93 -3.87
CA ILE A 65 7.15 8.95 -3.59
C ILE A 65 5.80 8.28 -3.38
N GLU A 66 5.46 7.33 -4.25
CA GLU A 66 4.23 6.57 -4.16
C GLU A 66 4.12 5.80 -2.83
N ALA A 67 5.14 5.03 -2.45
CA ALA A 67 5.16 4.31 -1.18
C ALA A 67 5.05 5.27 0.02
N GLY A 68 5.71 6.43 -0.04
CA GLY A 68 5.61 7.47 0.99
C GLY A 68 4.20 8.07 1.10
N LEU A 69 3.57 8.44 -0.02
CA LEU A 69 2.21 8.97 -0.04
C LEU A 69 1.19 7.94 0.45
N LEU A 70 1.34 6.68 0.02
CA LEU A 70 0.47 5.60 0.48
C LEU A 70 0.67 5.30 1.96
N THR A 71 1.89 5.39 2.49
CA THR A 71 2.14 5.27 3.93
C THR A 71 1.37 6.33 4.72
N MET A 72 1.40 7.60 4.29
CA MET A 72 0.64 8.66 4.95
C MET A 72 -0.87 8.43 4.86
N LEU A 73 -1.38 8.14 3.65
CA LEU A 73 -2.81 7.95 3.40
C LEU A 73 -3.37 6.74 4.16
N LEU A 74 -2.67 5.61 4.10
CA LEU A 74 -3.06 4.37 4.76
C LEU A 74 -2.89 4.49 6.28
N GLY A 75 -1.89 5.22 6.76
CA GLY A 75 -1.72 5.54 8.19
C GLY A 75 -2.91 6.31 8.74
N TRP A 76 -3.34 7.36 8.02
CA TRP A 76 -4.56 8.10 8.35
C TRP A 76 -5.79 7.17 8.36
N ARG A 77 -5.97 6.36 7.31
CA ARG A 77 -7.12 5.45 7.22
C ARG A 77 -7.13 4.40 8.32
N ALA A 78 -6.00 3.75 8.59
CA ALA A 78 -5.89 2.76 9.66
C ALA A 78 -6.27 3.38 11.01
N GLY A 79 -5.82 4.61 11.30
CA GLY A 79 -6.23 5.37 12.48
C GLY A 79 -7.74 5.61 12.54
N THR A 80 -8.35 6.06 11.44
CA THR A 80 -9.82 6.27 11.40
C THR A 80 -10.62 4.98 11.59
N TYR A 81 -10.19 3.87 10.99
CA TYR A 81 -10.85 2.57 11.18
C TYR A 81 -10.67 2.03 12.59
N PHE A 82 -9.49 2.21 13.19
CA PHE A 82 -9.24 1.84 14.58
C PHE A 82 -10.15 2.59 15.55
N ILE A 83 -10.27 3.92 15.41
CA ILE A 83 -11.18 4.73 16.24
C ILE A 83 -12.63 4.27 16.07
N ARG A 84 -13.05 3.98 14.84
CA ARG A 84 -14.40 3.47 14.56
C ARG A 84 -14.66 2.13 15.24
N LEU A 85 -13.69 1.21 15.19
CA LEU A 85 -13.78 -0.08 15.86
C LEU A 85 -13.85 0.07 17.38
N LEU A 86 -13.05 0.96 17.98
CA LEU A 86 -13.15 1.26 19.41
C LEU A 86 -14.55 1.76 19.80
N GLY A 87 -15.16 2.62 18.98
CA GLY A 87 -16.53 3.07 19.18
C GLY A 87 -17.55 1.92 19.11
N MET A 88 -17.38 0.99 18.17
CA MET A 88 -18.24 -0.19 18.03
C MET A 88 -18.10 -1.18 19.20
N VAL A 89 -16.91 -1.28 19.80
CA VAL A 89 -16.71 -2.06 21.04
C VAL A 89 -17.49 -1.45 22.20
N GLN A 90 -17.56 -0.12 22.27
CA GLN A 90 -18.31 0.60 23.32
C GLN A 90 -19.83 0.55 23.09
N GLN A 91 -20.28 0.57 21.84
CA GLN A 91 -21.69 0.50 21.45
C GLN A 91 -21.87 -0.53 20.32
N PRO A 92 -22.14 -1.80 20.65
CA PRO A 92 -22.27 -2.87 19.65
C PRO A 92 -23.40 -2.60 18.66
N GLN A 93 -23.08 -2.54 17.37
CA GLN A 93 -24.04 -2.31 16.28
C GLN A 93 -24.42 -3.61 15.53
N GLY A 94 -24.07 -4.78 16.10
CA GLY A 94 -24.26 -6.11 15.51
C GLY A 94 -22.94 -6.78 15.09
N PRO A 95 -22.90 -8.13 15.00
CA PRO A 95 -21.69 -8.87 14.66
C PRO A 95 -21.19 -8.59 13.23
N GLU A 96 -22.08 -8.61 12.24
CA GLU A 96 -21.71 -8.44 10.82
C GLU A 96 -21.09 -7.06 10.50
N THR A 97 -21.59 -6.01 11.13
CA THR A 97 -21.08 -4.64 10.96
C THR A 97 -19.70 -4.47 11.59
N THR A 98 -19.47 -5.15 12.71
CA THR A 98 -18.18 -5.14 13.42
C THR A 98 -17.13 -5.95 12.66
N GLU A 99 -17.50 -7.13 12.13
CA GLU A 99 -16.62 -7.98 11.32
C GLU A 99 -16.16 -7.27 10.05
N THR A 100 -17.09 -6.65 9.31
CA THR A 100 -16.77 -5.90 8.08
C THR A 100 -15.80 -4.75 8.36
N ALA A 101 -16.03 -3.99 9.44
CA ALA A 101 -15.14 -2.91 9.85
C ALA A 101 -13.75 -3.44 10.30
N GLY A 102 -13.73 -4.59 10.97
CA GLY A 102 -12.50 -5.28 11.40
C GLY A 102 -11.66 -5.71 10.20
N MET A 103 -12.28 -6.33 9.20
CA MET A 103 -11.61 -6.73 7.96
C MET A 103 -11.06 -5.54 7.18
N ALA A 104 -11.81 -4.44 7.10
CA ALA A 104 -11.33 -3.21 6.46
C ALA A 104 -10.10 -2.63 7.18
N PHE A 105 -10.10 -2.65 8.52
CA PHE A 105 -8.95 -2.23 9.32
C PHE A 105 -7.73 -3.13 9.08
N LEU A 106 -7.91 -4.46 9.14
CA LEU A 106 -6.83 -5.42 8.95
C LEU A 106 -6.18 -5.29 7.56
N LEU A 107 -7.00 -5.20 6.51
CA LEU A 107 -6.53 -5.06 5.14
C LEU A 107 -5.80 -3.73 4.92
N THR A 108 -6.35 -2.63 5.44
CA THR A 108 -5.69 -1.30 5.37
C THR A 108 -4.36 -1.30 6.12
N THR A 109 -4.30 -1.95 7.28
CA THR A 109 -3.08 -2.04 8.09
C THR A 109 -2.02 -2.91 7.42
N ALA A 110 -2.42 -4.01 6.77
CA ALA A 110 -1.51 -4.83 5.98
C ALA A 110 -0.89 -4.04 4.81
N MET A 111 -1.72 -3.31 4.05
CA MET A 111 -1.24 -2.39 3.00
C MET A 111 -0.29 -1.34 3.57
N LEU A 112 -0.60 -0.74 4.73
CA LEU A 112 0.23 0.25 5.39
C LEU A 112 1.62 -0.30 5.75
N VAL A 113 1.68 -1.49 6.36
CA VAL A 113 2.95 -2.11 6.76
C VAL A 113 3.84 -2.34 5.54
N ILE A 114 3.27 -2.88 4.46
CA ILE A 114 4.03 -3.14 3.23
C ILE A 114 4.46 -1.85 2.53
N ALA A 115 3.61 -0.80 2.52
CA ALA A 115 3.98 0.52 2.02
C ALA A 115 5.12 1.14 2.84
N LEU A 116 5.03 1.08 4.17
CA LEU A 116 6.05 1.60 5.08
C LEU A 116 7.39 0.89 4.91
N LEU A 117 7.39 -0.45 4.86
CA LEU A 117 8.59 -1.24 4.62
C LEU A 117 9.23 -0.89 3.28
N THR A 118 8.42 -0.79 2.22
CA THR A 118 8.88 -0.41 0.89
C THR A 118 9.52 0.97 0.91
N PHE A 119 8.86 1.94 1.54
CA PHE A 119 9.37 3.30 1.70
C PHE A 119 10.68 3.34 2.48
N THR A 120 10.76 2.68 3.64
CA THR A 120 11.96 2.64 4.48
C THR A 120 13.14 2.03 3.74
N VAL A 121 12.96 0.89 3.09
CA VAL A 121 14.03 0.22 2.32
C VAL A 121 14.48 1.10 1.16
N SER A 122 13.54 1.73 0.43
CA SER A 122 13.89 2.67 -0.64
C SER A 122 14.69 3.86 -0.14
N VAL A 123 14.31 4.45 1.00
CA VAL A 123 15.06 5.57 1.60
C VAL A 123 16.47 5.12 2.04
N MET A 124 16.59 3.97 2.70
CA MET A 124 17.88 3.43 3.16
C MET A 124 18.87 3.24 2.01
N PHE A 125 18.42 2.69 0.89
CA PHE A 125 19.28 2.39 -0.26
C PHE A 125 19.26 3.46 -1.35
N GLY A 126 18.58 4.58 -1.11
CA GLY A 126 18.37 5.61 -2.13
C GLY A 126 19.67 6.16 -2.70
N LYS A 127 20.66 6.46 -1.86
CA LYS A 127 21.98 6.95 -2.34
C LYS A 127 22.65 5.96 -3.31
N GLN A 128 22.62 4.67 -3.00
CA GLN A 128 23.24 3.62 -3.83
C GLN A 128 22.48 3.42 -5.15
N VAL A 129 21.16 3.41 -5.11
CA VAL A 129 20.33 3.28 -6.33
C VAL A 129 20.51 4.49 -7.24
N LEU A 130 20.53 5.71 -6.67
CA LEU A 130 20.69 6.94 -7.43
C LEU A 130 22.08 7.09 -8.07
N SER A 131 23.13 6.50 -7.49
CA SER A 131 24.47 6.47 -8.11
C SER A 131 24.60 5.44 -9.24
N GLU A 132 23.83 4.35 -9.19
CA GLU A 132 23.88 3.26 -10.19
C GLU A 132 22.98 3.50 -11.41
N THR A 133 22.06 4.47 -11.35
CA THR A 133 21.00 4.67 -12.34
C THR A 133 21.18 5.98 -13.11
N LYS A 134 20.68 6.01 -14.34
CA LYS A 134 20.73 7.17 -15.24
C LYS A 134 19.42 7.95 -15.22
#